data_AF-A0A8I1V1P1-F1
#
_entry.id   AF-A0A8I1V1P1-F1
#
_cell.length_a   1.000
_cell.length_b   1.000
_cell.length_c   1.000
_cell.angle_alpha   90.00
_cell.angle_beta   90.00
_cell.angle_gamma   90.00
#
_symmetry.space_group_name_H-M   'P 1'
#
loop_
_entity.id
_entity.type
_entity.pdbx_description
1 polymer ?
#
loop_
_entity_poly.entity_id
_entity_poly.type
_entity_poly.pdbx_seq_one_letter_code
_entity_poly.pdbx_strand_id
1 'polypeptide(L)'
;MKRWHYFTAGLALGVAATRRTRRAKEAARAALAAKLTPSAIAADIADAIAEIGNAVGSFASDVRMGAVNRRAAYRPMINGANGSVVMVPPEQIRELDELRSAANSVIGGRTSLGEESA
;
A
#
# COMPACT_ATOMS: atom_id res chain seq x y z
N MET A 1 2.81 -12.76 3.50
CA MET A 1 3.83 -12.27 4.45
C MET A 1 4.07 -10.75 4.39
N LYS A 2 4.39 -10.14 3.23
CA LYS A 2 4.76 -8.70 3.13
C LYS A 2 3.76 -7.69 3.72
N ARG A 3 2.44 -7.94 3.63
CA ARG A 3 1.39 -7.03 4.14
C ARG A 3 1.35 -6.94 5.67
N TRP A 4 1.68 -8.04 6.36
CA TRP A 4 1.77 -8.06 7.83
C TRP A 4 2.97 -7.29 8.34
N HIS A 5 4.10 -7.30 7.61
CA HIS A 5 5.29 -6.54 7.99
C HIS A 5 5.07 -5.03 7.98
N TYR A 6 4.29 -4.50 7.03
CA TYR A 6 3.96 -3.07 7.03
C TYR A 6 3.01 -2.69 8.18
N PHE A 7 2.06 -3.57 8.51
CA PHE A 7 1.15 -3.35 9.63
C PHE A 7 1.89 -3.36 10.98
N THR A 8 2.76 -4.34 11.21
CA THR A 8 3.54 -4.43 12.45
C THR A 8 4.61 -3.34 12.55
N ALA A 9 5.22 -2.93 11.43
CA ALA A 9 6.13 -1.79 11.41
C ALA A 9 5.41 -0.48 11.76
N GLY A 10 4.21 -0.24 11.22
CA GLY A 10 3.38 0.92 11.59
C GLY A 10 2.98 0.90 13.07
N LEU A 11 2.61 -0.25 13.60
CA LEU A 11 2.29 -0.42 15.01
C LEU A 11 3.51 -0.18 15.92
N ALA A 12 4.67 -0.74 15.56
CA ALA A 12 5.91 -0.58 16.31
C ALA A 12 6.40 0.88 16.28
N LEU A 13 6.29 1.56 15.13
CA LEU A 13 6.57 2.98 15.00
C LEU A 13 5.61 3.81 15.86
N GLY A 14 4.31 3.49 15.86
CA GLY A 14 3.31 4.12 16.71
C GLY A 14 3.62 3.95 18.20
N VAL A 15 3.98 2.74 18.64
CA VAL A 15 4.35 2.45 20.04
C VAL A 15 5.67 3.13 20.42
N ALA A 16 6.67 3.16 19.54
CA ALA A 16 7.94 3.83 19.78
C ALA A 16 7.76 5.35 19.90
N ALA A 17 6.96 5.95 19.03
CA ALA A 17 6.54 7.35 19.13
C ALA A 17 5.81 7.60 20.47
N THR A 18 4.92 6.70 20.88
CA THR A 18 4.17 6.79 22.15
C THR A 18 5.06 6.62 23.39
N ARG A 19 6.15 5.83 23.30
CA ARG A 19 7.14 5.74 24.40
C ARG A 19 7.92 7.04 24.55
N ARG A 20 8.23 7.73 23.45
CA ARG A 20 8.87 9.06 23.47
C ARG A 20 7.94 10.09 24.11
N THR A 21 6.63 10.01 23.85
CA THR A 21 5.64 10.85 24.52
C THR A 21 5.38 10.48 25.98
N ARG A 22 5.79 9.30 26.47
CA ARG A 22 5.71 8.98 27.91
C ARG A 22 6.66 9.83 28.76
N ARG A 23 7.86 10.16 28.23
CA ARG A 23 8.75 11.18 28.83
C ARG A 23 8.16 12.59 28.67
N ALA A 24 7.51 12.87 27.55
CA ALA A 24 6.74 14.11 27.39
C ALA A 24 5.53 14.17 28.32
N LYS A 25 4.99 13.04 28.81
CA LYS A 25 3.86 12.96 29.74
C LYS A 25 4.25 13.37 31.16
N GLU A 26 5.50 13.17 31.57
CA GLU A 26 6.04 13.69 32.82
C GLU A 26 6.25 15.21 32.74
N ALA A 27 6.78 15.71 31.61
CA ALA A 27 6.88 17.15 31.34
C ALA A 27 5.49 17.81 31.17
N ALA A 28 4.54 17.11 30.55
CA ALA A 28 3.16 17.55 30.39
C ALA A 28 2.40 17.49 31.72
N ARG A 29 2.68 16.53 32.62
CA ARG A 29 2.16 16.54 34.00
C ARG A 29 2.69 17.73 34.80
N ALA A 30 3.96 18.08 34.64
CA ALA A 30 4.54 19.28 35.26
C ALA A 30 3.95 20.58 34.68
N ALA A 31 3.70 20.63 33.36
CA ALA A 31 3.02 21.74 32.70
C ALA A 31 1.51 21.80 33.03
N LEU A 32 0.85 20.65 33.23
CA LEU A 32 -0.54 20.54 33.70
C LEU A 32 -0.68 21.05 35.13
N ALA A 33 0.30 20.77 35.99
CA ALA A 33 0.33 21.28 37.36
C ALA A 33 0.46 22.81 37.40
N ALA A 34 1.05 23.42 36.36
CA ALA A 34 1.16 24.87 36.20
C ALA A 34 -0.08 25.51 35.54
N LYS A 35 -0.87 24.76 34.76
CA LYS A 35 -2.12 25.21 34.10
C LYS A 35 -3.34 24.67 34.87
N LEU A 36 -3.72 25.36 35.94
CA LEU A 36 -4.69 24.89 36.95
C LEU A 36 -6.18 24.88 36.55
N THR A 37 -6.56 24.89 35.26
CA THR A 37 -7.98 24.78 34.86
C THR A 37 -8.26 23.53 34.01
N PRO A 38 -9.14 22.60 34.48
CA PRO A 38 -9.52 21.40 33.76
C PRO A 38 -10.04 21.65 32.33
N SER A 39 -10.63 22.82 32.07
CA SER A 39 -11.15 23.22 30.76
C SER A 39 -10.04 23.44 29.72
N ALA A 40 -8.91 24.02 30.10
CA ALA A 40 -7.80 24.27 29.17
C ALA A 40 -7.15 22.96 28.70
N ILE A 41 -7.06 21.99 29.61
CA ILE A 41 -6.53 20.66 29.31
C ILE A 41 -7.48 19.88 28.41
N ALA A 42 -8.80 19.97 28.67
CA ALA A 42 -9.79 19.32 27.83
C ALA A 42 -9.79 19.89 26.40
N ALA A 43 -9.61 21.20 26.24
CA ALA A 43 -9.47 21.86 24.94
C ALA A 43 -8.23 21.37 24.19
N ASP A 44 -7.04 21.40 24.82
CA ASP A 44 -5.79 20.92 24.20
C ASP A 44 -5.90 19.44 23.75
N ILE A 45 -6.59 18.60 24.54
CA ILE A 45 -6.83 17.20 24.19
C ILE A 45 -7.82 17.06 23.04
N ALA A 46 -8.93 17.83 23.06
CA ALA A 46 -9.93 17.80 22.00
C ALA A 46 -9.34 18.27 20.67
N ASP A 47 -8.53 19.32 20.68
CA ASP A 47 -7.83 19.84 19.50
C ASP A 47 -6.83 18.81 18.97
N ALA A 48 -6.04 18.19 19.84
CA ALA A 48 -5.12 17.12 19.44
C ALA A 48 -5.86 15.91 18.84
N ILE A 49 -7.01 15.52 19.40
CA ILE A 49 -7.85 14.43 18.84
C ILE A 49 -8.41 14.84 17.48
N ALA A 50 -8.87 16.09 17.33
CA ALA A 50 -9.40 16.60 16.08
C ALA A 50 -8.30 16.65 14.99
N GLU A 51 -7.09 17.11 15.33
CA GLU A 51 -5.95 17.13 14.43
C GLU A 51 -5.54 15.72 13.98
N ILE A 52 -5.47 14.76 14.92
CA ILE A 52 -5.23 13.34 14.60
C ILE A 52 -6.35 12.78 13.73
N GLY A 53 -7.62 13.10 14.04
CA GLY A 53 -8.78 12.67 13.27
C GLY A 53 -8.71 13.16 11.82
N ASN A 54 -8.34 14.43 11.62
CA ASN A 54 -8.13 15.02 10.29
C ASN A 54 -6.97 14.35 9.55
N ALA A 55 -5.84 14.12 10.21
CA ALA A 55 -4.67 13.45 9.61
C ALA A 55 -4.98 11.99 9.21
N VAL A 56 -5.67 11.24 10.06
CA VAL A 56 -6.09 9.86 9.77
C VAL A 56 -7.13 9.83 8.64
N GLY A 57 -8.05 10.79 8.62
CA GLY A 57 -9.03 10.94 7.54
C GLY A 57 -8.37 11.20 6.18
N SER A 58 -7.41 12.13 6.13
CA SER A 58 -6.59 12.42 4.94
C SER A 58 -5.85 11.16 4.48
N PHE A 59 -5.16 10.47 5.38
CA PHE A 59 -4.43 9.25 5.06
C PHE A 59 -5.36 8.16 4.49
N ALA A 60 -6.53 7.95 5.09
CA ALA A 60 -7.51 6.98 4.60
C ALA A 60 -8.01 7.33 3.19
N SER A 61 -8.20 8.63 2.91
CA SER A 61 -8.54 9.12 1.57
C SER A 61 -7.45 8.80 0.56
N ASP A 62 -6.19 9.06 0.91
CA ASP A 62 -5.03 8.79 0.05
C ASP A 62 -4.87 7.30 -0.24
N VAL A 63 -5.04 6.44 0.76
CA VAL A 63 -5.02 4.98 0.59
C VAL A 63 -6.16 4.53 -0.33
N ARG A 64 -7.36 5.09 -0.16
CA ARG A 64 -8.52 4.76 -1.01
C ARG A 64 -8.27 5.19 -2.46
N MET A 65 -7.77 6.41 -2.67
CA MET A 65 -7.40 6.89 -4.00
C MET A 65 -6.30 6.04 -4.63
N GLY A 66 -5.25 5.71 -3.88
CA GLY A 66 -4.17 4.84 -4.33
C GLY A 66 -4.68 3.45 -4.73
N ALA A 67 -5.63 2.89 -3.97
CA ALA A 67 -6.26 1.60 -4.31
C ALA A 67 -7.10 1.68 -5.60
N VAL A 68 -7.85 2.76 -5.80
CA VAL A 68 -8.62 2.98 -7.04
C VAL A 68 -7.69 3.14 -8.24
N ASN A 69 -6.66 3.98 -8.13
CA ASN A 69 -5.67 4.19 -9.18
C ASN A 69 -4.93 2.90 -9.54
N ARG A 70 -4.57 2.10 -8.52
CA ARG A 70 -3.95 0.80 -8.76
C ARG A 70 -4.89 -0.14 -9.52
N ARG A 71 -6.18 -0.21 -9.15
CA ARG A 71 -7.18 -1.04 -9.85
C ARG A 71 -7.38 -0.60 -11.30
N ALA A 72 -7.36 0.71 -11.56
CA ALA A 72 -7.47 1.25 -12.91
C ALA A 72 -6.28 0.89 -13.82
N ALA A 73 -5.12 0.57 -13.23
CA ALA A 73 -3.93 0.18 -13.97
C ALA A 73 -3.90 -1.30 -14.38
N TYR A 74 -4.86 -2.13 -13.93
CA TYR A 74 -4.90 -3.53 -14.33
C TYR A 74 -5.33 -3.68 -15.78
N ARG A 75 -4.71 -4.62 -16.50
CA ARG A 75 -5.11 -4.97 -17.86
C ARG A 75 -5.77 -6.35 -17.91
N PRO A 76 -6.84 -6.52 -18.68
CA PRO A 76 -7.39 -7.84 -18.94
C PRO A 76 -6.44 -8.63 -19.85
N MET A 77 -6.10 -9.85 -19.46
CA MET A 77 -5.30 -10.79 -20.26
C MET A 77 -5.95 -12.17 -20.28
N ILE A 78 -5.71 -12.93 -21.34
CA ILE A 78 -6.22 -14.29 -21.48
C ILE A 78 -5.25 -15.27 -20.82
N ASN A 79 -5.76 -16.15 -19.95
CA ASN A 79 -5.00 -17.25 -19.40
C ASN A 79 -4.86 -18.36 -20.45
N GLY A 80 -3.62 -18.66 -20.85
CA GLY A 80 -3.33 -19.68 -21.86
C GLY A 80 -3.72 -21.12 -21.44
N ALA A 81 -3.89 -21.40 -20.15
CA ALA A 81 -4.21 -22.75 -19.67
C ALA A 81 -5.70 -23.12 -19.80
N ASN A 82 -6.60 -22.14 -19.71
CA ASN A 82 -8.04 -22.39 -19.67
C ASN A 82 -8.90 -21.34 -20.41
N GLY A 83 -8.28 -20.36 -21.05
CA GLY A 83 -8.97 -19.33 -21.83
C GLY A 83 -9.70 -18.27 -21.01
N SER A 84 -9.60 -18.26 -19.67
CA SER A 84 -10.29 -17.26 -18.85
C SER A 84 -9.62 -15.88 -18.92
N VAL A 85 -10.41 -14.82 -18.74
CA VAL A 85 -9.88 -13.45 -18.64
C VAL A 85 -9.47 -13.17 -17.20
N VAL A 86 -8.20 -12.81 -17.00
CA VAL A 86 -7.63 -12.46 -15.69
C VAL A 86 -7.17 -11.01 -15.72
N MET A 87 -7.43 -10.28 -14.63
CA MET A 87 -6.93 -8.93 -14.44
C MET A 87 -5.49 -9.00 -13.92
N VAL A 88 -4.55 -8.57 -14.74
CA VAL A 88 -3.12 -8.61 -14.43
C VAL A 88 -2.64 -7.24 -13.96
N PRO A 89 -1.89 -7.16 -12.85
CA PRO A 89 -1.36 -5.90 -12.36
C PRO A 89 -0.18 -5.42 -13.22
N PRO A 90 0.07 -4.10 -13.30
CA PRO A 90 1.05 -3.52 -14.23
C PRO A 90 2.47 -4.04 -14.05
N GLU A 91 2.88 -4.39 -12.83
CA GLU A 91 4.20 -4.96 -12.53
C GLU A 91 4.46 -6.33 -13.19
N GLN A 92 3.41 -7.09 -13.49
CA GLN A 92 3.53 -8.43 -14.10
C GLN A 92 3.40 -8.40 -15.62
N ILE A 93 2.85 -7.32 -16.19
CA ILE A 93 2.57 -7.25 -17.63
C ILE A 93 3.84 -7.38 -18.46
N ARG A 94 4.92 -6.69 -18.06
CA ARG A 94 6.19 -6.71 -18.79
C ARG A 94 6.81 -8.11 -18.81
N GLU A 95 6.83 -8.79 -17.67
CA GLU A 95 7.37 -10.15 -17.56
C GLU A 95 6.55 -11.13 -18.42
N LEU A 96 5.22 -11.01 -18.41
CA LEU A 96 4.34 -11.84 -19.22
C LEU A 96 4.48 -11.59 -20.72
N ASP A 97 4.69 -10.34 -21.14
CA ASP A 97 4.94 -9.99 -22.54
C ASP A 97 6.29 -10.56 -23.04
N GLU A 98 7.33 -10.48 -22.21
CA GLU A 98 8.65 -11.07 -22.51
C GLU A 98 8.56 -12.60 -22.63
N LEU A 99 7.88 -13.27 -21.69
CA LEU A 99 7.63 -14.72 -21.73
C LEU A 99 6.82 -15.13 -22.97
N ARG A 100 5.79 -14.35 -23.33
CA ARG A 100 4.98 -14.60 -24.53
C ARG A 100 5.82 -14.44 -25.80
N SER A 101 6.68 -13.43 -25.88
CA SER A 101 7.56 -13.22 -27.03
C SER A 101 8.54 -14.39 -27.20
N ALA A 102 9.14 -14.86 -26.10
CA ALA A 102 10.04 -16.01 -26.12
C ALA A 102 9.32 -17.32 -26.52
N ALA A 103 8.09 -17.53 -26.04
CA ALA A 103 7.27 -18.68 -26.43
C ALA A 103 6.94 -18.64 -27.94
N ASN A 104 6.56 -17.47 -28.46
CA ASN A 104 6.25 -17.30 -29.88
C ASN A 104 7.47 -17.53 -30.79
N SER A 105 8.69 -17.17 -30.38
CA SER A 105 9.88 -17.46 -31.18
C SER A 105 10.19 -18.96 -31.26
N VAL A 106 9.91 -19.72 -30.20
CA VAL A 106 10.11 -21.18 -30.17
C VAL A 106 9.06 -21.92 -31.01
N ILE A 107 7.81 -21.45 -30.99
CA ILE A 107 6.71 -22.06 -31.74
C ILE A 107 6.79 -21.65 -33.22
N GLY A 108 6.97 -20.36 -33.51
CA GLY A 108 7.07 -19.85 -34.88
C GLY A 108 8.32 -20.28 -35.65
N GLY A 109 9.44 -20.53 -34.95
CA GLY A 109 10.64 -21.10 -35.56
C GLY A 109 10.53 -22.58 -35.91
N ARG A 110 9.56 -23.31 -35.32
CA ARG A 110 9.32 -24.72 -35.63
C ARG A 110 8.47 -24.92 -36.89
N THR A 111 7.66 -23.93 -37.26
CA THR A 111 6.84 -23.97 -38.48
C THR A 111 7.60 -23.58 -39.75
N SER A 112 8.70 -22.81 -39.65
CA SER A 112 9.48 -22.37 -40.82
C SER A 112 10.56 -23.34 -41.30
N LEU A 113 10.79 -24.45 -40.59
CA LEU A 113 11.76 -25.50 -40.99
C LEU A 113 11.12 -26.69 -41.73
N GLY A 114 9.81 -26.63 -41.99
CA GLY A 114 9.05 -27.71 -42.63
C GLY A 114 8.64 -27.47 -44.08
N GLU A 115 8.93 -26.31 -44.66
CA GLU A 115 8.45 -25.92 -46.01
C GLU A 115 9.54 -25.95 -47.10
N GLU A 116 10.75 -26.45 -46.80
CA GLU A 116 11.85 -26.54 -47.76
C GLU A 116 12.27 -27.99 -48.03
N SER A 117 11.32 -28.87 -48.36
CA SER A 117 11.54 -30.17 -49.02
C SER A 117 10.21 -30.84 -49.38
N ALA A 118 9.61 -30.42 -50.50
CA ALA A 118 8.66 -31.22 -51.28
C ALA A 118 8.59 -30.69 -52.72
#